data_AF-A0A366K3E2-F1
#
_entry.id   AF-A0A366K3E2-F1
#
_cell.length_a   1.000
_cell.length_b   1.000
_cell.length_c   1.000
_cell.angle_alpha   90.00
_cell.angle_beta   90.00
_cell.angle_gamma   90.00
#
_symmetry.space_group_name_H-M   'P 1'
#
loop_
_entity.id
_entity.type
_entity.pdbx_description
1 polymer ?
#
loop_
_entity_poly.entity_id
_entity_poly.type
_entity_poly.pdbx_seq_one_letter_code
_entity_poly.pdbx_strand_id
1 'polypeptide(L)'
;MGVKLVDLTQEIYQGMPVFPLHQKTMIFPNISHEESEKQVGFMFATNNLLINEHGPTHSDATYEYDPSGKYIDEMPLEYFYGPAVCLDVSHIQPDRYITDRDLETALRKSQQFIEKGDY
;
A
#
# COMPACT_ATOMS: atom_id res chain seq x y z
N MET A 1 -8.27 17.08 -22.36
CA MET A 1 -8.36 15.69 -21.87
C MET A 1 -8.07 15.73 -20.38
N GLY A 2 -8.92 15.12 -19.54
CA GLY A 2 -8.72 15.11 -18.09
C GLY A 2 -7.74 14.04 -17.64
N VAL A 3 -7.19 14.19 -16.44
CA VAL A 3 -6.40 13.14 -15.78
C VAL A 3 -7.36 12.11 -15.20
N LYS A 4 -7.08 10.82 -15.42
CA LYS A 4 -7.78 9.73 -14.73
C LYS A 4 -6.94 9.30 -13.54
N LEU A 5 -7.53 9.33 -12.35
CA LEU A 5 -6.94 8.77 -11.14
C LEU A 5 -7.51 7.37 -10.93
N VAL A 6 -6.63 6.39 -10.66
CA VAL A 6 -7.02 5.00 -10.34
C VAL A 6 -6.50 4.71 -8.94
N ASP A 7 -7.38 4.24 -8.07
CA ASP A 7 -7.00 3.78 -6.73
C ASP A 7 -6.45 2.35 -6.81
N LEU A 8 -5.22 2.18 -6.35
CA LEU A 8 -4.53 0.88 -6.27
C LEU A 8 -4.55 0.30 -4.84
N THR A 9 -5.21 0.99 -3.92
CA THR A 9 -5.31 0.61 -2.51
C THR A 9 -6.36 -0.47 -2.29
N GLN A 10 -6.08 -1.42 -1.40
CA GLN A 10 -7.09 -2.33 -0.87
C GLN A 10 -7.77 -1.69 0.35
N GLU A 11 -9.05 -2.04 0.59
CA GLU A 11 -9.77 -1.57 1.77
C GLU A 11 -9.05 -2.00 3.07
N ILE A 12 -8.91 -1.07 4.02
CA ILE A 12 -8.43 -1.36 5.37
C ILE A 12 -9.62 -1.78 6.22
N TYR A 13 -9.64 -3.05 6.65
CA TYR A 13 -10.74 -3.59 7.45
C TYR A 13 -10.25 -4.45 8.62
N GLN A 14 -11.11 -4.60 9.62
CA GLN A 14 -10.88 -5.42 10.81
C GLN A 14 -10.54 -6.87 10.43
N GLY A 15 -9.37 -7.36 10.86
CA GLY A 15 -8.97 -8.75 10.65
C GLY A 15 -8.57 -9.10 9.22
N MET A 16 -8.24 -8.12 8.38
CA MET A 16 -7.69 -8.39 7.05
C MET A 16 -6.41 -9.24 7.09
N PRO A 17 -6.12 -10.01 6.01
CA PRO A 17 -4.90 -10.80 5.92
C PRO A 17 -3.65 -9.94 6.11
N VAL A 18 -2.74 -10.41 6.94
CA VAL A 18 -1.39 -9.88 7.13
C VAL A 18 -0.43 -11.07 7.21
N PHE A 19 0.86 -10.82 7.00
CA PHE A 19 1.87 -11.86 7.18
C PHE A 19 1.75 -12.48 8.59
N PRO A 20 1.89 -13.81 8.78
CA PRO A 20 1.57 -14.47 10.05
C PRO A 20 2.29 -13.94 11.30
N LEU A 21 3.46 -13.29 11.14
CA LEU A 21 4.21 -12.69 12.24
C LEU A 21 3.80 -11.23 12.55
N HIS A 22 2.95 -10.62 11.72
CA HIS A 22 2.55 -9.21 11.87
C HIS A 22 1.34 -9.05 12.78
N GLN A 23 1.27 -7.90 13.44
CA GLN A 23 0.11 -7.53 14.24
C GLN A 23 -1.12 -7.40 13.33
N LYS A 24 -2.26 -7.95 13.79
CA LYS A 24 -3.53 -7.89 13.04
C LYS A 24 -4.07 -6.46 13.02
N THR A 25 -4.66 -6.06 11.90
CA THR A 25 -5.45 -4.82 11.79
C THR A 25 -6.65 -4.89 12.72
N MET A 26 -6.71 -3.97 13.69
CA MET A 26 -7.83 -3.80 14.61
C MET A 26 -8.44 -2.41 14.47
N ILE A 27 -9.75 -2.36 14.33
CA ILE A 27 -10.57 -1.15 14.25
C ILE A 27 -11.67 -1.28 15.31
N PHE A 28 -11.66 -0.39 16.30
CA PHE A 28 -12.63 -0.44 17.40
C PHE A 28 -13.18 0.95 17.73
N PRO A 29 -14.46 1.07 18.13
CA PRO A 29 -15.04 2.35 18.48
C PRO A 29 -14.28 3.05 19.61
N ASN A 30 -14.03 4.34 19.44
CA ASN A 30 -13.50 5.21 20.49
C ASN A 30 -14.64 5.97 21.19
N ILE A 31 -15.51 6.60 20.40
CA ILE A 31 -16.72 7.28 20.89
C ILE A 31 -17.79 7.26 19.79
N SER A 32 -19.05 7.06 20.18
CA SER A 32 -20.21 7.18 19.30
C SER A 32 -20.74 8.62 19.22
N HIS A 33 -21.59 8.90 18.24
CA HIS A 33 -22.28 10.19 18.12
C HIS A 33 -23.14 10.53 19.34
N GLU A 34 -23.78 9.53 19.96
CA GLU A 34 -24.60 9.73 21.15
C GLU A 34 -23.75 10.10 22.37
N GLU A 35 -22.62 9.41 22.54
CA GLU A 35 -21.70 9.67 23.64
C GLU A 35 -21.02 11.04 23.52
N SER A 36 -20.60 11.44 22.31
CA SER A 36 -19.99 12.76 22.10
C SER A 36 -20.96 13.91 22.34
N GLU A 37 -22.21 13.79 21.87
CA GLU A 37 -23.25 14.77 22.16
C GLU A 37 -23.48 14.93 23.67
N LYS A 38 -23.54 13.82 24.41
CA LYS A 38 -23.72 13.84 25.87
C LYS A 38 -22.53 14.46 26.62
N GLN A 39 -21.31 14.23 26.16
CA GLN A 39 -20.10 14.67 26.87
C GLN A 39 -19.70 16.11 26.54
N VAL A 40 -19.86 16.54 25.29
CA VAL A 40 -19.36 17.84 24.81
C VAL A 40 -20.38 18.67 24.02
N GLY A 41 -21.61 18.18 23.81
CA GLY A 41 -22.67 18.92 23.13
C GLY A 41 -22.46 19.07 21.62
N PHE A 42 -21.67 18.19 21.01
CA PHE A 42 -21.46 18.15 19.57
C PHE A 42 -21.29 16.71 19.07
N MET A 43 -22.10 16.31 18.09
CA MET A 43 -22.11 14.95 17.52
C MET A 43 -20.90 14.68 16.62
N PHE A 44 -20.09 13.70 17.01
CA PHE A 44 -19.09 13.05 16.15
C PHE A 44 -18.85 11.60 16.59
N ALA A 45 -18.32 10.77 15.70
CA ALA A 45 -17.88 9.41 16.03
C ALA A 45 -16.45 9.19 15.55
N THR A 46 -15.68 8.44 16.33
CA THR A 46 -14.30 8.07 15.99
C THR A 46 -14.06 6.60 16.29
N ASN A 47 -13.17 6.00 15.51
CA ASN A 47 -12.62 4.67 15.75
C ASN A 47 -11.12 4.80 16.02
N ASN A 48 -10.60 3.92 16.87
CA ASN A 48 -9.18 3.68 17.02
C ASN A 48 -8.74 2.62 16.02
N LEU A 49 -7.52 2.77 15.51
CA LEU A 49 -6.90 1.81 14.59
C LEU A 49 -5.55 1.36 15.17
N LEU A 50 -5.32 0.05 15.22
CA LEU A 50 -4.00 -0.55 15.43
C LEU A 50 -3.62 -1.32 14.17
N ILE A 51 -2.55 -0.90 13.51
CA ILE A 51 -2.09 -1.39 12.21
C ILE A 51 -0.58 -1.66 12.29
N ASN A 52 -0.11 -2.71 11.62
CA ASN A 52 1.31 -2.96 11.42
C ASN A 52 1.82 -2.17 10.20
N GLU A 53 3.05 -1.65 10.23
CA GLU A 53 3.59 -0.84 9.12
C GLU A 53 3.67 -1.60 7.79
N HIS A 54 3.85 -2.92 7.84
CA HIS A 54 3.81 -3.84 6.70
C HIS A 54 2.41 -4.48 6.53
N GLY A 55 1.37 -3.72 6.90
CA GLY A 55 -0.03 -4.08 6.82
C GLY A 55 -0.78 -3.21 5.79
N PRO A 56 -2.00 -3.62 5.43
CA PRO A 56 -2.67 -3.30 4.16
C PRO A 56 -1.77 -2.99 2.95
N THR A 57 -2.28 -2.26 1.94
CA THR A 57 -1.41 -1.66 0.91
C THR A 57 -0.47 -0.67 1.58
N HIS A 58 0.84 -0.90 1.48
CA HIS A 58 1.88 -0.13 2.18
C HIS A 58 3.10 0.09 1.29
N SER A 59 4.08 0.82 1.82
CA SER A 59 5.39 1.01 1.21
C SER A 59 6.47 0.73 2.24
N ASP A 60 7.45 -0.06 1.84
CA ASP A 60 8.55 -0.47 2.69
C ASP A 60 9.69 0.54 2.66
N ALA A 61 10.19 0.89 3.85
CA ALA A 61 11.40 1.69 3.98
C ALA A 61 12.64 0.81 3.73
N THR A 62 13.72 1.42 3.24
CA THR A 62 15.00 0.69 3.07
C THR A 62 15.51 0.04 4.37
N TYR A 63 15.18 0.63 5.52
CA TYR A 63 15.51 0.10 6.84
C TYR A 63 14.98 -1.32 7.10
N GLU A 64 13.88 -1.74 6.46
CA GLU A 64 13.31 -3.09 6.65
C GLU A 64 14.35 -4.19 6.37
N TYR A 65 15.16 -4.00 5.32
CA TYR A 65 16.14 -5.00 4.87
C TYR A 65 17.59 -4.58 5.09
N ASP A 66 17.86 -3.29 5.30
CA ASP A 66 19.20 -2.76 5.57
C ASP A 66 19.23 -2.05 6.94
N PRO A 67 19.96 -2.57 7.95
CA PRO A 67 20.10 -1.92 9.25
C PRO A 67 20.74 -0.52 9.22
N SER A 68 21.41 -0.18 8.11
CA SER A 68 21.95 1.16 7.83
C SER A 68 21.08 2.00 6.89
N GLY A 69 19.95 1.43 6.45
CA GLY A 69 18.96 2.06 5.60
C GLY A 69 18.20 3.18 6.30
N LYS A 70 17.54 3.99 5.49
CA LYS A 70 16.69 5.10 5.92
C LYS A 70 15.33 4.61 6.39
N TYR A 71 14.80 5.27 7.43
CA TYR A 71 13.39 5.18 7.80
C TYR A 71 12.50 5.86 6.75
N ILE A 72 11.20 5.54 6.75
CA ILE A 72 10.25 5.99 5.72
C ILE A 72 10.17 7.53 5.63
N ASP A 73 10.29 8.22 6.75
CA ASP A 73 10.24 9.68 6.89
C ASP A 73 11.54 10.38 6.45
N GLU A 74 12.62 9.62 6.25
CA GLU A 74 13.91 10.11 5.75
C GLU A 74 14.11 9.87 4.24
N MET A 75 13.19 9.12 3.62
CA MET A 75 13.22 8.83 2.20
C MET A 75 12.74 10.03 1.37
N PRO A 76 13.41 10.36 0.25
CA PRO A 76 12.99 11.44 -0.63
C PRO A 76 11.57 11.24 -1.19
N LEU A 77 10.76 12.32 -1.24
CA LEU A 77 9.36 12.25 -1.70
C LEU A 77 9.24 11.85 -3.17
N GLU A 78 10.24 12.13 -3.99
CA GLU A 78 10.29 11.74 -5.41
C GLU A 78 10.27 10.22 -5.63
N TYR A 79 10.51 9.41 -4.59
CA TYR A 79 10.38 7.95 -4.68
C TYR A 79 8.92 7.49 -4.68
N PHE A 80 8.01 8.31 -4.16
CA PHE A 80 6.58 7.97 -3.98
C PHE A 80 5.66 8.70 -4.96
N TYR A 81 6.24 9.46 -5.88
CA TYR A 81 5.50 10.19 -6.90
C TYR A 81 6.32 10.31 -8.18
N GLY A 82 5.93 9.55 -9.20
CA GLY A 82 6.64 9.48 -10.45
C GLY A 82 5.91 8.69 -11.54
N PRO A 83 6.50 8.59 -12.73
CA PRO A 83 6.05 7.67 -13.76
C PRO A 83 6.13 6.21 -13.28
N ALA A 84 5.28 5.36 -13.85
CA ALA A 84 5.23 3.94 -13.51
C ALA A 84 4.88 3.09 -14.74
N VAL A 85 5.40 1.87 -14.80
CA VAL A 85 5.16 0.89 -15.86
C VAL A 85 4.44 -0.33 -15.29
N CYS A 86 3.17 -0.50 -15.64
CA CYS A 86 2.42 -1.69 -15.27
C CYS A 86 2.59 -2.81 -16.31
N LEU A 87 3.31 -3.88 -15.95
CA LEU A 87 3.48 -5.07 -16.79
C LEU A 87 2.49 -6.17 -16.38
N ASP A 88 1.65 -6.60 -17.32
CA ASP A 88 0.69 -7.68 -17.09
C ASP A 88 1.36 -9.06 -17.11
N VAL A 89 1.51 -9.63 -15.91
CA VAL A 89 2.02 -10.99 -15.66
C VAL A 89 0.96 -11.90 -15.03
N SER A 90 -0.32 -11.51 -15.07
CA SER A 90 -1.44 -12.23 -14.42
C SER A 90 -1.67 -13.67 -14.93
N HIS A 91 -1.05 -14.03 -16.06
CA HIS A 91 -1.12 -15.34 -16.67
C HIS A 91 -0.15 -16.37 -16.06
N ILE A 92 0.77 -15.94 -15.19
CA ILE A 92 1.74 -16.82 -14.53
C ILE A 92 1.09 -17.48 -13.33
N GLN A 93 1.31 -18.79 -13.17
CA GLN A 93 0.73 -19.56 -12.08
C GLN A 93 1.35 -19.16 -10.71
N PRO A 94 0.57 -19.17 -9.61
CA PRO A 94 1.05 -18.75 -8.29
C PRO A 94 2.21 -19.56 -7.71
N ASP A 95 2.41 -20.80 -8.18
CA ASP A 95 3.47 -21.72 -7.72
C ASP A 95 4.78 -21.58 -8.52
N ARG A 96 4.83 -20.66 -9.49
CA ARG A 96 6.01 -20.39 -10.32
C ARG A 96 6.57 -19.00 -10.05
N TYR A 97 7.89 -18.88 -9.94
CA TYR A 97 8.57 -17.60 -9.93
C TYR A 97 8.38 -16.82 -11.24
N ILE A 98 8.17 -15.51 -11.11
CA ILE A 98 8.29 -14.55 -12.21
C ILE A 98 9.77 -14.40 -12.55
N THR A 99 10.14 -14.54 -13.82
CA THR A 99 11.51 -14.42 -14.31
C THR A 99 11.72 -13.15 -15.11
N ASP A 100 12.99 -12.77 -15.31
CA ASP A 100 13.41 -11.71 -16.22
C ASP A 100 12.77 -11.86 -17.62
N ARG A 101 12.73 -13.07 -18.17
CA ARG A 101 12.12 -13.37 -19.48
C ARG A 101 10.62 -13.10 -19.53
N ASP A 102 9.91 -13.35 -18.43
CA ASP A 102 8.48 -13.08 -18.35
C ASP A 102 8.24 -11.56 -18.38
N LEU A 103 9.05 -10.79 -17.63
CA LEU A 103 9.00 -9.32 -17.60
C LEU A 103 9.36 -8.71 -18.96
N GLU A 104 10.44 -9.17 -19.59
CA GLU A 104 10.81 -8.72 -20.94
C GLU A 104 9.73 -9.00 -21.98
N THR A 105 9.06 -10.15 -21.87
CA THR A 105 7.97 -10.52 -22.77
C THR A 105 6.75 -9.65 -22.55
N ALA A 106 6.39 -9.39 -21.28
CA ALA A 106 5.31 -8.48 -20.93
C ALA A 106 5.58 -7.05 -21.46
N LEU A 107 6.80 -6.54 -21.29
CA LEU A 107 7.22 -5.23 -21.79
C LEU A 107 7.13 -5.12 -23.32
N ARG A 108 7.63 -6.14 -24.05
CA ARG A 108 7.51 -6.18 -25.51
C ARG A 108 6.05 -6.23 -25.98
N LYS A 109 5.21 -6.99 -25.28
CA LYS A 109 3.79 -7.14 -25.61
C LYS A 109 3.00 -5.86 -25.34
N SER A 110 3.31 -5.15 -24.26
CA SER A 110 2.63 -3.89 -23.91
C SER A 110 3.11 -2.69 -24.73
N GLN A 111 4.27 -2.80 -25.40
CA GLN A 111 4.91 -1.72 -26.16
C GLN A 111 5.23 -0.50 -25.28
N GLN A 112 5.38 -0.71 -23.97
CA GLN A 112 5.82 0.31 -23.02
C GLN A 112 7.35 0.42 -23.03
N PHE A 113 7.87 1.50 -22.46
CA PHE A 113 9.30 1.74 -22.28
C PHE A 113 9.56 1.99 -20.80
N ILE A 114 10.72 1.56 -20.32
CA ILE A 114 11.18 1.78 -18.95
C ILE A 114 12.27 2.85 -19.01
N GLU A 115 12.07 3.92 -18.24
CA GLU A 115 13.03 4.99 -18.03
C GLU A 115 13.63 4.95 -16.62
N LYS A 116 14.76 5.64 -16.44
CA LYS A 116 15.39 5.74 -15.12
C LYS A 116 14.46 6.53 -14.18
N GLY A 117 13.98 5.88 -13.13
CA GLY A 117 13.10 6.47 -12.12
C GLY A 117 11.64 6.04 -12.25
N ASP A 118 11.30 5.20 -13.23
CA ASP A 118 9.99 4.55 -13.28
C ASP A 118 9.83 3.57 -12.11
N TYR A 119 8.62 3.54 -11.55
CA TYR A 119 8.13 2.49 -10.67
C TYR A 119 7.63 1.27 -11.46
#